data_AF-A0A2M6WMK9-F1
#
_entry.id   AF-A0A2M6WMK9-F1
#
_cell.length_a   1.000
_cell.length_b   1.000
_cell.length_c   1.000
_cell.angle_alpha   90.00
_cell.angle_beta   90.00
_cell.angle_gamma   90.00
#
_symmetry.space_group_name_H-M   'P 1'
#
loop_
_entity.id
_entity.type
_entity.pdbx_description
1 polymer ?
#
loop_
_entity_poly.entity_id
_entity_poly.type
_entity_poly.pdbx_seq_one_letter_code
_entity_poly.pdbx_strand_id
1 'polypeptide(L)'
;MSNCQPVRFLTPKKFQLDGLWFFKPKSKQAVIFIHGLGGAMFWPALVYNLVDEKTSVLAFNNRGHDKISNIRRADAKGKIHKTLAGSAHEVFTDCADDIQGAVNFCKKQGIKKIILAGHSTGCQKSVYYLAKDKNQKQIARVILLCPISDYADAIKYNRQAIVKAENYARRMIKAGKKRQLLPPEIWPELHDAQRFLSLFTPDSREEIFCYATPARHPVALQKIKIPMLLVFAEKDEYLDRPLGEIIRWFKSNLEGKNFTVKTVSGANHGFIQCEQKVINIIRQWI
;
A
#
# COMPACT_ATOMS: atom_id res chain seq x y z
N MET A 1 -1.14 -23.89 17.22
CA MET A 1 -0.65 -22.49 17.23
C MET A 1 0.17 -22.23 15.96
N SER A 2 0.14 -21.02 15.42
CA SER A 2 1.00 -20.62 14.29
C SER A 2 2.33 -20.12 14.85
N ASN A 3 3.44 -20.43 14.19
CA ASN A 3 4.75 -19.90 14.61
C ASN A 3 4.85 -18.44 14.16
N CYS A 4 5.39 -17.57 15.00
CA CYS A 4 5.72 -16.20 14.66
C CYS A 4 7.21 -15.97 14.93
N GLN A 5 7.92 -15.38 13.97
CA GLN A 5 9.29 -14.95 14.16
C GLN A 5 9.50 -13.51 13.65
N PRO A 6 10.20 -12.65 14.41
CA PRO A 6 10.69 -11.39 13.87
C PRO A 6 11.73 -11.68 12.80
N VAL A 7 11.67 -10.94 11.69
CA VAL A 7 12.55 -11.12 10.55
C VAL A 7 13.10 -9.79 10.09
N ARG A 8 14.27 -9.88 9.45
CA ARG A 8 14.88 -8.76 8.74
C ARG A 8 15.28 -9.24 7.36
N PHE A 9 15.00 -8.42 6.35
CA PHE A 9 15.41 -8.73 4.99
C PHE A 9 15.85 -7.47 4.26
N LEU A 10 16.67 -7.68 3.23
CA LEU A 10 17.17 -6.62 2.38
C LEU A 10 16.30 -6.47 1.13
N THR A 11 16.01 -5.23 0.76
CA THR A 11 15.51 -4.89 -0.57
C THR A 11 16.63 -5.02 -1.61
N PRO A 12 16.32 -5.09 -2.93
CA PRO A 12 17.33 -5.01 -3.98
C PRO A 12 18.25 -3.78 -3.88
N LYS A 13 17.73 -2.61 -3.47
CA LYS A 13 18.55 -1.40 -3.19
C LYS A 13 19.25 -1.41 -1.82
N LYS A 14 19.26 -2.55 -1.14
CA LYS A 14 19.94 -2.82 0.14
C LYS A 14 19.38 -2.06 1.35
N PHE A 15 18.10 -1.67 1.32
CA PHE A 15 17.43 -1.22 2.54
C PHE A 15 17.07 -2.42 3.40
N GLN A 16 17.30 -2.33 4.69
CA GLN A 16 16.89 -3.34 5.66
C GLN A 16 15.50 -3.00 6.18
N LEU A 17 14.56 -3.92 5.98
CA LEU A 17 13.20 -3.82 6.48
C LEU A 17 12.98 -4.86 7.58
N ASP A 18 12.30 -4.44 8.65
CA ASP A 18 11.87 -5.29 9.75
C ASP A 18 10.46 -5.83 9.47
N GLY A 19 10.18 -7.06 9.90
CA GLY A 19 8.88 -7.68 9.72
C GLY A 19 8.59 -8.80 10.72
N LEU A 20 7.37 -9.32 10.63
CA LEU A 20 6.88 -10.49 11.34
C LEU A 20 6.50 -11.56 10.32
N TRP A 21 7.10 -12.73 10.45
CA TRP A 21 6.79 -13.90 9.64
C TRP A 21 5.96 -14.87 10.46
N PHE A 22 4.69 -14.97 10.10
CA PHE A 22 3.75 -15.93 10.67
C PHE A 22 3.66 -17.13 9.74
N PHE A 23 4.03 -18.32 10.22
CA PHE A 23 4.24 -19.44 9.31
C PHE A 23 3.82 -20.79 9.86
N LYS A 24 3.61 -21.69 8.91
CA LYS A 24 3.47 -23.13 9.12
C LYS A 24 4.58 -23.83 8.33
N PRO A 25 5.35 -24.77 8.91
CA PRO A 25 6.53 -25.37 8.25
C PRO A 25 6.29 -25.96 6.85
N LYS A 26 5.07 -26.46 6.58
CA LYS A 26 4.71 -27.08 5.30
C LYS A 26 4.00 -26.13 4.30
N SER A 27 3.72 -24.90 4.70
CA SER A 27 3.04 -23.91 3.86
C SER A 27 3.90 -23.58 2.61
N LYS A 28 3.27 -23.63 1.43
CA LYS A 28 3.88 -23.23 0.14
C LYS A 28 3.24 -21.97 -0.44
N GLN A 29 2.27 -21.39 0.26
CA GLN A 29 1.60 -20.16 -0.09
C GLN A 29 1.88 -19.09 0.97
N ALA A 30 2.12 -17.85 0.54
CA ALA A 30 2.22 -16.74 1.48
C ALA A 30 1.44 -15.52 1.02
N VAL A 31 0.81 -14.85 1.98
CA VAL A 31 0.32 -13.49 1.82
C VAL A 31 1.40 -12.53 2.30
N ILE A 32 1.80 -11.59 1.45
CA ILE A 32 2.60 -10.44 1.86
C ILE A 32 1.63 -9.30 2.12
N PHE A 33 1.48 -8.92 3.39
CA PHE A 33 0.63 -7.83 3.82
C PHE A 33 1.38 -6.50 3.75
N ILE A 34 0.80 -5.53 3.05
CA ILE A 34 1.37 -4.21 2.78
C ILE A 34 0.46 -3.17 3.44
N HIS A 35 0.93 -2.58 4.55
CA HIS A 35 0.19 -1.56 5.28
C HIS A 35 0.11 -0.22 4.51
N GLY A 36 -0.89 0.58 4.87
CA GLY A 36 -1.13 1.92 4.34
C GLY A 36 -0.24 3.01 4.96
N LEU A 37 -0.68 4.26 4.80
CA LEU A 37 0.06 5.48 5.15
C LEU A 37 0.37 5.51 6.65
N GLY A 38 1.64 5.60 7.02
CA GLY A 38 2.07 5.70 8.42
C GLY A 38 1.78 4.46 9.27
N GLY A 39 1.24 3.39 8.68
CA GLY A 39 1.02 2.12 9.35
C GLY A 39 2.31 1.39 9.71
N ALA A 40 2.17 0.20 10.28
CA ALA A 40 3.29 -0.66 10.66
C ALA A 40 2.92 -2.13 10.46
N MET A 41 3.90 -3.03 10.66
CA MET A 41 3.72 -4.48 10.63
C MET A 41 2.76 -5.01 11.71
N PHE A 42 2.46 -4.21 12.73
CA PHE A 42 1.56 -4.57 13.83
C PHE A 42 0.11 -4.28 13.46
N TRP A 43 -0.50 -5.20 12.72
CA TRP A 43 -1.95 -5.21 12.51
C TRP A 43 -2.53 -6.59 12.83
N PRO A 44 -2.49 -6.98 14.12
CA PRO A 44 -2.48 -8.38 14.51
C PRO A 44 -3.78 -9.09 14.16
N ALA A 45 -4.96 -8.48 14.35
CA ALA A 45 -6.21 -9.21 14.22
C ALA A 45 -6.47 -9.74 12.79
N LEU A 46 -6.19 -8.96 11.74
CA LEU A 46 -6.38 -9.42 10.36
C LEU A 46 -5.20 -10.28 9.87
N VAL A 47 -3.96 -9.82 10.10
CA VAL A 47 -2.74 -10.48 9.61
C VAL A 47 -2.52 -11.85 10.25
N TYR A 48 -2.66 -11.94 11.58
CA TYR A 48 -2.42 -13.20 12.30
C TYR A 48 -3.46 -14.25 11.95
N ASN A 49 -4.73 -13.85 11.88
CA ASN A 49 -5.83 -14.79 11.67
C ASN A 49 -5.98 -15.23 10.20
N LEU A 50 -5.24 -14.63 9.26
CA LEU A 50 -5.13 -15.13 7.88
C LEU A 50 -4.23 -16.37 7.77
N VAL A 51 -3.40 -16.65 8.78
CA VAL A 51 -2.50 -17.81 8.77
C VAL A 51 -3.30 -19.09 8.93
N ASP A 52 -3.01 -20.09 8.10
CA ASP A 52 -3.59 -21.43 8.18
C ASP A 52 -2.58 -22.49 7.70
N GLU A 53 -2.99 -23.76 7.64
CA GLU A 53 -2.12 -24.87 7.24
C GLU A 53 -1.50 -24.73 5.84
N LYS A 54 -2.12 -23.93 4.95
CA LYS A 54 -1.66 -23.68 3.58
C LYS A 54 -0.94 -22.33 3.46
N THR A 55 -1.36 -21.34 4.24
CA THR A 55 -1.01 -19.92 4.06
C THR A 55 -0.20 -19.38 5.22
N SER A 56 1.04 -18.98 4.93
CA SER A 56 1.85 -18.15 5.82
C SER A 56 1.60 -16.66 5.51
N VAL A 57 1.95 -15.78 6.43
CA VAL A 57 1.77 -14.33 6.26
C VAL A 57 3.05 -13.59 6.65
N LEU A 58 3.52 -12.73 5.77
CA LEU A 58 4.57 -11.75 6.05
C LEU A 58 3.91 -10.38 6.21
N ALA A 59 4.00 -9.79 7.40
CA ALA A 59 3.79 -8.36 7.59
C ALA A 59 5.15 -7.69 7.81
N PHE A 60 5.34 -6.51 7.26
CA PHE A 60 6.62 -5.82 7.36
C PHE A 60 6.44 -4.31 7.32
N ASN A 61 7.41 -3.60 7.90
CA ASN A 61 7.50 -2.15 7.80
C ASN A 61 8.07 -1.78 6.42
N ASN A 62 7.23 -1.27 5.52
CA ASN A 62 7.72 -0.62 4.30
C ASN A 62 8.31 0.77 4.65
N ARG A 63 9.08 1.40 3.77
CA ARG A 63 9.78 2.66 4.11
C ARG A 63 8.86 3.84 4.47
N GLY A 64 7.56 3.73 4.23
CA GLY A 64 6.53 4.68 4.66
C GLY A 64 5.94 4.41 6.05
N HIS A 65 6.52 3.51 6.85
CA HIS A 65 6.04 3.18 8.19
C HIS A 65 6.30 4.29 9.23
N ASP A 66 5.39 4.42 10.20
CA ASP A 66 5.35 5.54 11.16
C ASP A 66 5.25 6.92 10.47
N LYS A 67 5.16 8.00 11.26
CA LYS A 67 5.15 9.37 10.71
C LYS A 67 6.54 9.78 10.20
N ILE A 68 7.55 9.67 11.06
CA ILE A 68 8.96 9.93 10.76
C ILE A 68 9.76 8.79 11.35
N SER A 69 10.62 8.17 10.55
CA SER A 69 11.43 7.03 10.98
C SER A 69 12.83 7.07 10.35
N ASN A 70 13.69 6.15 10.79
CA ASN A 70 14.99 5.93 10.19
C ASN A 70 15.13 4.46 9.78
N ILE A 71 15.45 4.24 8.52
CA ILE A 71 15.72 2.90 7.98
C ILE A 71 17.21 2.72 7.76
N ARG A 72 17.68 1.48 7.86
CA ARG A 72 19.08 1.13 7.60
C ARG A 72 19.26 0.80 6.12
N ARG A 73 20.34 1.29 5.51
CA ARG A 73 20.72 0.95 4.13
C ARG A 73 22.19 0.57 4.08
N ALA A 74 22.51 -0.58 3.49
CA ALA A 74 23.91 -0.94 3.22
C ALA A 74 24.39 -0.28 1.92
N ASP A 75 25.60 0.27 1.93
CA ASP A 75 26.25 0.78 0.70
C ASP A 75 26.90 -0.34 -0.12
N ALA A 76 27.69 0.04 -1.14
CA ALA A 76 28.41 -0.90 -1.99
C ALA A 76 29.45 -1.73 -1.20
N LYS A 77 30.04 -1.15 -0.15
CA LYS A 77 31.07 -1.75 0.72
C LYS A 77 30.47 -2.47 1.94
N GLY A 78 29.14 -2.51 2.06
CA GLY A 78 28.44 -3.17 3.15
C GLY A 78 28.30 -2.31 4.43
N LYS A 79 28.76 -1.06 4.42
CA LYS A 79 28.59 -0.17 5.57
C LYS A 79 27.13 0.26 5.67
N ILE A 80 26.59 0.20 6.89
CA ILE A 80 25.20 0.57 7.19
C ILE A 80 25.08 2.07 7.44
N HIS A 81 24.15 2.70 6.74
CA HIS A 81 23.78 4.11 6.88
C HIS A 81 22.33 4.24 7.34
N LYS A 82 22.03 5.23 8.17
CA LYS A 82 20.64 5.60 8.48
C LYS A 82 20.12 6.52 7.39
N THR A 83 18.92 6.25 6.90
CA THR A 83 18.22 7.08 5.91
C THR A 83 16.89 7.52 6.51
N LEU A 84 16.58 8.81 6.41
CA LEU A 84 15.30 9.37 6.83
C LEU A 84 14.16 8.78 6.00
N ALA A 85 13.14 8.30 6.69
CA ALA A 85 12.01 7.56 6.17
C ALA A 85 10.72 7.91 6.93
N GLY A 86 9.70 7.11 6.75
CA GLY A 86 8.37 7.30 7.31
C GLY A 86 7.46 8.07 6.37
N SER A 87 6.16 8.01 6.66
CA SER A 87 5.12 8.57 5.80
C SER A 87 5.29 10.06 5.49
N ALA A 88 5.92 10.84 6.36
CA ALA A 88 6.27 12.25 6.12
C ALA A 88 7.27 12.46 4.98
N HIS A 89 8.12 11.46 4.75
CA HIS A 89 9.28 11.50 3.87
C HIS A 89 9.26 10.38 2.83
N GLU A 90 8.14 9.66 2.69
CA GLU A 90 8.04 8.53 1.78
C GLU A 90 8.16 8.99 0.33
N VAL A 91 9.06 8.34 -0.41
CA VAL A 91 9.10 8.43 -1.87
C VAL A 91 8.25 7.27 -2.38
N PHE A 92 7.00 7.52 -2.78
CA PHE A 92 6.03 6.46 -3.11
C PHE A 92 6.61 5.37 -4.03
N THR A 93 7.34 5.76 -5.07
CA THR A 93 7.85 4.81 -6.09
C THR A 93 8.86 3.79 -5.55
N ASP A 94 9.44 4.06 -4.38
CA ASP A 94 10.37 3.15 -3.71
C ASP A 94 9.65 1.93 -3.09
N CYS A 95 8.32 1.96 -2.92
CA CYS A 95 7.54 0.80 -2.48
C CYS A 95 7.76 -0.45 -3.36
N ALA A 96 8.06 -0.27 -4.65
CA ALA A 96 8.32 -1.39 -5.55
C ALA A 96 9.58 -2.18 -5.19
N ASP A 97 10.60 -1.50 -4.63
CA ASP A 97 11.82 -2.13 -4.15
C ASP A 97 11.58 -2.82 -2.79
N ASP A 98 10.73 -2.23 -1.94
CA ASP A 98 10.32 -2.83 -0.66
C ASP A 98 9.57 -4.15 -0.87
N ILE A 99 8.55 -4.11 -1.75
CA ILE A 99 7.75 -5.29 -2.09
C ILE A 99 8.63 -6.37 -2.75
N GLN A 100 9.58 -6.00 -3.62
CA GLN A 100 10.50 -6.98 -4.19
C GLN A 100 11.39 -7.64 -3.12
N GLY A 101 11.83 -6.88 -2.11
CA GLY A 101 12.55 -7.42 -0.94
C GLY A 101 11.71 -8.46 -0.19
N ALA A 102 10.44 -8.14 0.07
CA ALA A 102 9.49 -9.05 0.73
C ALA A 102 9.23 -10.33 -0.11
N VAL A 103 9.06 -10.18 -1.43
CA VAL A 103 8.92 -11.31 -2.37
C VAL A 103 10.15 -12.21 -2.34
N ASN A 104 11.36 -11.62 -2.35
CA ASN A 104 12.61 -12.37 -2.28
C ASN A 104 12.73 -13.12 -0.95
N PHE A 105 12.34 -12.50 0.17
CA PHE A 105 12.30 -13.15 1.46
C PHE A 105 11.36 -14.38 1.43
N CYS A 106 10.11 -14.24 0.99
CA CYS A 106 9.17 -15.37 0.93
C CYS A 106 9.70 -16.51 0.04
N LYS A 107 10.29 -16.19 -1.11
CA LYS A 107 10.90 -17.20 -2.00
C LYS A 107 12.03 -17.98 -1.31
N LYS A 108 12.88 -17.30 -0.52
CA LYS A 108 13.94 -17.95 0.26
C LYS A 108 13.39 -18.90 1.33
N GLN A 109 12.21 -18.62 1.87
CA GLN A 109 11.48 -19.54 2.78
C GLN A 109 10.83 -20.72 2.03
N GLY A 110 11.05 -20.86 0.72
CA GLY A 110 10.51 -21.96 -0.08
C GLY A 110 9.05 -21.77 -0.52
N ILE A 111 8.49 -20.57 -0.36
CA ILE A 111 7.14 -20.23 -0.83
C ILE A 111 7.10 -20.26 -2.36
N LYS A 112 6.04 -20.86 -2.90
CA LYS A 112 5.82 -21.04 -4.35
C LYS A 112 4.67 -20.18 -4.88
N LYS A 113 3.63 -19.96 -4.08
CA LYS A 113 2.48 -19.11 -4.42
C LYS A 113 2.46 -17.87 -3.54
N ILE A 114 2.77 -16.69 -4.11
CA ILE A 114 2.77 -15.42 -3.37
C ILE A 114 1.52 -14.63 -3.72
N ILE A 115 0.85 -14.11 -2.71
CA ILE A 115 -0.32 -13.24 -2.82
C ILE A 115 0.07 -11.90 -2.18
N LEU A 116 -0.22 -10.78 -2.85
CA LEU A 116 -0.10 -9.46 -2.22
C LEU A 116 -1.44 -9.07 -1.61
N ALA A 117 -1.43 -8.55 -0.38
CA ALA A 117 -2.60 -7.95 0.25
C ALA A 117 -2.24 -6.52 0.68
N GLY A 118 -2.72 -5.54 -0.07
CA GLY A 118 -2.57 -4.12 0.27
C GLY A 118 -3.77 -3.63 1.05
N HIS A 119 -3.54 -2.87 2.12
CA HIS A 119 -4.59 -2.13 2.83
C HIS A 119 -4.38 -0.63 2.67
N SER A 120 -5.48 0.11 2.45
CA SER A 120 -5.43 1.57 2.26
C SER A 120 -4.41 1.94 1.18
N THR A 121 -3.47 2.86 1.43
CA THR A 121 -2.39 3.20 0.46
C THR A 121 -1.47 2.04 0.09
N GLY A 122 -1.49 0.94 0.85
CA GLY A 122 -0.88 -0.34 0.47
C GLY A 122 -1.48 -0.93 -0.81
N CYS A 123 -2.72 -0.58 -1.16
CA CYS A 123 -3.34 -0.90 -2.44
C CYS A 123 -2.60 -0.22 -3.61
N GLN A 124 -2.35 1.09 -3.49
CA GLN A 124 -1.62 1.89 -4.48
C GLN A 124 -0.21 1.29 -4.68
N LYS A 125 0.48 0.99 -3.58
CA LYS A 125 1.81 0.35 -3.59
C LYS A 125 1.78 -1.02 -4.31
N SER A 126 0.78 -1.84 -4.02
CA SER A 126 0.59 -3.15 -4.65
C SER A 126 0.37 -3.03 -6.16
N VAL A 127 -0.55 -2.15 -6.58
CA VAL A 127 -0.85 -1.91 -8.00
C VAL A 127 0.36 -1.35 -8.72
N TYR A 128 1.07 -0.40 -8.13
CA TYR A 128 2.27 0.19 -8.70
C TYR A 128 3.39 -0.84 -8.92
N TYR A 129 3.61 -1.74 -7.96
CA TYR A 129 4.55 -2.85 -8.10
C TYR A 129 4.14 -3.81 -9.23
N LEU A 130 2.85 -4.16 -9.31
CA LEU A 130 2.30 -5.08 -10.30
C LEU A 130 2.18 -4.49 -11.70
N ALA A 131 2.24 -3.17 -11.88
CA ALA A 131 2.19 -2.54 -13.20
C ALA A 131 3.36 -2.94 -14.15
N LYS A 132 4.37 -3.66 -13.65
CA LYS A 132 5.48 -4.25 -14.44
C LYS A 132 5.24 -5.75 -14.64
N ASP A 133 5.22 -6.21 -15.90
CA ASP A 133 4.99 -7.63 -16.25
C ASP A 133 5.92 -8.60 -15.50
N LYS A 134 7.21 -8.26 -15.37
CA LYS A 134 8.19 -9.08 -14.65
C LYS A 134 7.85 -9.30 -13.16
N ASN A 135 7.14 -8.35 -12.55
CA ASN A 135 6.72 -8.44 -11.17
C ASN A 135 5.46 -9.30 -11.04
N GLN A 136 4.50 -9.16 -11.97
CA GLN A 136 3.29 -9.99 -12.00
C GLN A 136 3.59 -11.48 -12.13
N LYS A 137 4.61 -11.87 -12.91
CA LYS A 137 5.05 -13.28 -13.03
C LYS A 137 5.46 -13.93 -11.71
N GLN A 138 5.74 -13.14 -10.67
CA GLN A 138 6.12 -13.62 -9.34
C GLN A 138 4.95 -13.71 -8.36
N ILE A 139 3.79 -13.17 -8.72
CA ILE A 139 2.64 -12.99 -7.84
C ILE A 139 1.44 -13.74 -8.43
N ALA A 140 0.84 -14.62 -7.65
CA ALA A 140 -0.28 -15.42 -8.11
C ALA A 140 -1.60 -14.64 -8.12
N ARG A 141 -1.82 -13.79 -7.11
CA ARG A 141 -3.06 -13.03 -6.89
C ARG A 141 -2.78 -11.74 -6.12
N VAL A 142 -3.68 -10.76 -6.21
CA VAL A 142 -3.63 -9.54 -5.39
C VAL A 142 -4.98 -9.24 -4.74
N ILE A 143 -4.93 -8.79 -3.50
CA ILE A 143 -6.07 -8.38 -2.69
C ILE A 143 -5.87 -6.89 -2.36
N LEU A 144 -6.88 -6.08 -2.66
CA LEU A 144 -6.92 -4.65 -2.36
C LEU A 144 -8.02 -4.41 -1.32
N LEU A 145 -7.62 -4.02 -0.12
CA LEU A 145 -8.49 -3.77 1.03
C LEU A 145 -8.65 -2.26 1.22
N CYS A 146 -9.88 -1.77 1.06
CA CYS A 146 -10.22 -0.34 1.03
C CYS A 146 -9.39 0.46 0.01
N PRO A 147 -9.41 0.11 -1.30
CA PRO A 147 -8.70 0.87 -2.33
C PRO A 147 -9.44 2.17 -2.65
N ILE A 148 -9.02 3.27 -2.02
CA ILE A 148 -9.58 4.63 -2.15
C ILE A 148 -8.48 5.63 -2.53
N SER A 149 -8.86 6.77 -3.12
CA SER A 149 -7.94 7.85 -3.49
C SER A 149 -7.80 8.88 -2.37
N ASP A 150 -6.57 9.06 -1.88
CA ASP A 150 -6.21 10.10 -0.91
C ASP A 150 -6.44 11.52 -1.49
N TYR A 151 -6.17 11.72 -2.78
CA TYR A 151 -6.40 13.01 -3.44
C TYR A 151 -7.89 13.36 -3.54
N ALA A 152 -8.73 12.38 -3.86
CA ALA A 152 -10.18 12.57 -3.96
C ALA A 152 -10.79 12.95 -2.61
N ASP A 153 -10.40 12.27 -1.53
CA ASP A 153 -10.78 12.60 -0.16
C ASP A 153 -10.32 14.02 0.21
N ALA A 154 -9.03 14.31 0.03
CA ALA A 154 -8.45 15.59 0.41
C ALA A 154 -9.05 16.79 -0.34
N ILE A 155 -9.31 16.66 -1.65
CA ILE A 155 -9.90 17.74 -2.46
C ILE A 155 -11.38 17.97 -2.13
N LYS A 156 -12.11 16.91 -1.74
CA LYS A 156 -13.49 17.01 -1.28
C LYS A 156 -13.57 17.71 0.07
N TYR A 157 -12.63 17.41 0.97
CA TYR A 157 -12.55 18.01 2.29
C TYR A 157 -12.20 19.50 2.24
N ASN A 158 -11.10 19.88 1.56
CA ASN A 158 -10.68 21.29 1.50
C ASN A 158 -9.85 21.62 0.25
N ARG A 159 -10.53 21.85 -0.89
CA ARG A 159 -9.88 22.22 -2.16
C ARG A 159 -8.95 23.44 -2.06
N GLN A 160 -9.35 24.48 -1.35
CA GLN A 160 -8.55 25.72 -1.27
C GLN A 160 -7.23 25.49 -0.54
N ALA A 161 -7.26 24.75 0.58
CA ALA A 161 -6.05 24.36 1.30
C ALA A 161 -5.12 23.50 0.44
N ILE A 162 -5.66 22.54 -0.31
CA ILE A 162 -4.88 21.69 -1.22
C ILE A 162 -4.18 22.52 -2.30
N VAL A 163 -4.89 23.44 -2.98
CA VAL A 163 -4.30 24.30 -4.02
C VAL A 163 -3.23 25.22 -3.43
N LYS A 164 -3.46 25.79 -2.24
CA LYS A 164 -2.47 26.63 -1.53
C LYS A 164 -1.19 25.83 -1.22
N ALA A 165 -1.35 24.65 -0.63
CA ALA A 165 -0.24 23.78 -0.25
C ALA A 165 0.50 23.20 -1.46
N GLU A 166 -0.21 22.86 -2.54
CA GLU A 166 0.38 22.40 -3.80
C GLU A 166 1.28 23.47 -4.42
N ASN A 167 0.78 24.71 -4.56
CA ASN A 167 1.56 25.82 -5.09
C ASN A 167 2.83 26.06 -4.25
N TYR A 168 2.70 26.00 -2.92
CA TYR A 168 3.82 26.15 -2.01
C TYR A 168 4.85 25.01 -2.18
N ALA A 169 4.39 23.76 -2.17
CA ALA A 169 5.23 22.59 -2.35
C ALA A 169 5.96 22.61 -3.69
N ARG A 170 5.28 22.93 -4.80
CA ARG A 170 5.91 23.06 -6.13
C ARG A 170 7.01 24.13 -6.15
N ARG A 171 6.84 25.26 -5.44
CA ARG A 171 7.91 26.26 -5.27
C ARG A 171 9.10 25.72 -4.47
N MET A 172 8.84 24.97 -3.39
CA MET A 172 9.90 24.32 -2.62
C MET A 172 10.71 23.32 -3.45
N ILE A 173 10.05 22.53 -4.31
CA ILE A 173 10.76 21.62 -5.24
C ILE A 173 11.69 22.41 -6.16
N LYS A 174 11.18 23.49 -6.80
CA LYS A 174 11.98 24.36 -7.69
C LYS A 174 13.18 24.99 -6.98
N ALA A 175 13.04 25.30 -5.69
CA ALA A 175 14.10 25.86 -4.85
C ALA A 175 15.06 24.80 -4.26
N GLY A 176 14.97 23.52 -4.67
CA GLY A 176 15.83 22.44 -4.15
C GLY A 176 15.46 21.92 -2.76
N LYS A 177 14.35 22.39 -2.17
CA LYS A 177 13.92 22.10 -0.78
C LYS A 177 12.90 20.95 -0.69
N LYS A 178 13.00 19.96 -1.57
CA LYS A 178 11.98 18.89 -1.70
C LYS A 178 11.77 18.00 -0.48
N ARG A 179 12.77 17.89 0.40
CA ARG A 179 12.75 17.07 1.63
C ARG A 179 12.43 17.87 2.88
N GLN A 180 12.19 19.17 2.75
CA GLN A 180 11.81 20.03 3.86
C GLN A 180 10.30 19.90 4.09
N LEU A 181 9.90 19.77 5.36
CA LEU A 181 8.50 19.76 5.79
C LEU A 181 7.80 21.05 5.38
N LEU A 182 6.53 20.95 4.99
CA LEU A 182 5.67 22.11 4.82
C LEU A 182 5.43 22.76 6.18
N PRO A 183 5.40 24.11 6.26
CA PRO A 183 4.99 24.79 7.48
C PRO A 183 3.53 24.45 7.84
N PRO A 184 3.18 24.29 9.13
CA PRO A 184 1.81 23.98 9.57
C PRO A 184 0.73 24.97 9.07
N GLU A 185 1.08 26.23 8.86
CA GLU A 185 0.18 27.28 8.37
C GLU A 185 -0.17 27.12 6.87
N ILE A 186 0.64 26.33 6.17
CA ILE A 186 0.41 25.92 4.78
C ILE A 186 -0.31 24.57 4.75
N TRP A 187 0.16 23.61 5.55
CA TRP A 187 -0.35 22.26 5.58
C TRP A 187 -0.16 21.65 6.98
N PRO A 188 -1.23 21.31 7.70
CA PRO A 188 -1.14 20.94 9.11
C PRO A 188 -0.50 19.56 9.36
N GLU A 189 -0.53 18.67 8.35
CA GLU A 189 0.11 17.37 8.46
C GLU A 189 1.62 17.45 8.21
N LEU A 190 2.39 16.60 8.90
CA LEU A 190 3.83 16.51 8.67
C LEU A 190 4.14 15.78 7.36
N HIS A 191 4.20 16.52 6.25
CA HIS A 191 4.68 16.03 4.96
C HIS A 191 5.77 16.95 4.41
N ASP A 192 6.83 16.37 3.87
CA ASP A 192 7.76 17.13 3.04
C ASP A 192 7.14 17.50 1.69
N ALA A 193 7.73 18.48 1.01
CA ALA A 193 7.17 19.00 -0.24
C ALA A 193 6.95 17.92 -1.30
N GLN A 194 7.87 16.94 -1.43
CA GLN A 194 7.65 15.84 -2.37
C GLN A 194 6.53 14.90 -1.93
N ARG A 195 6.39 14.63 -0.62
CA ARG A 195 5.37 13.73 -0.10
C ARG A 195 3.98 14.34 -0.25
N PHE A 196 3.85 15.63 0.07
CA PHE A 196 2.61 16.37 -0.13
C PHE A 196 2.15 16.22 -1.59
N LEU A 197 3.03 16.48 -2.55
CA LEU A 197 2.70 16.36 -3.97
C LEU A 197 2.35 14.91 -4.34
N SER A 198 3.04 13.92 -3.77
CA SER A 198 2.75 12.51 -4.01
C SER A 198 1.32 12.13 -3.59
N LEU A 199 0.84 12.60 -2.45
CA LEU A 199 -0.49 12.26 -1.94
C LEU A 199 -1.60 13.09 -2.56
N PHE A 200 -1.37 14.39 -2.76
CA PHE A 200 -2.44 15.36 -2.93
C PHE A 200 -2.39 16.09 -4.27
N THR A 201 -1.89 15.45 -5.33
CA THR A 201 -1.95 16.02 -6.67
C THR A 201 -2.48 15.04 -7.71
N PRO A 202 -3.26 15.54 -8.70
CA PRO A 202 -3.89 14.69 -9.71
C PRO A 202 -2.90 14.14 -10.74
N ASP A 203 -1.65 14.64 -10.79
CA ASP A 203 -0.58 14.15 -11.68
C ASP A 203 0.35 13.14 -10.99
N SER A 204 0.17 12.89 -9.68
CA SER A 204 1.01 11.96 -8.93
C SER A 204 0.92 10.53 -9.43
N ARG A 205 2.05 9.80 -9.36
CA ARG A 205 2.10 8.35 -9.65
C ARG A 205 1.41 7.48 -8.60
N GLU A 206 1.18 8.02 -7.41
CA GLU A 206 0.45 7.38 -6.31
C GLU A 206 -1.07 7.51 -6.47
N GLU A 207 -1.52 8.53 -7.19
CA GLU A 207 -2.94 8.74 -7.53
C GLU A 207 -3.37 7.77 -8.65
N ILE A 208 -3.47 6.49 -8.28
CA ILE A 208 -3.81 5.37 -9.17
C ILE A 208 -5.32 5.26 -9.34
N PHE A 209 -6.10 5.48 -8.27
CA PHE A 209 -7.55 5.39 -8.26
C PHE A 209 -8.17 6.73 -8.64
N CYS A 210 -7.82 7.22 -9.83
CA CYS A 210 -7.99 8.61 -10.26
C CYS A 210 -9.43 9.03 -10.62
N TYR A 211 -10.44 8.53 -9.91
CA TYR A 211 -11.85 8.85 -10.14
C TYR A 211 -12.23 10.31 -9.81
N ALA A 212 -11.35 11.07 -9.16
CA ALA A 212 -11.48 12.52 -9.00
C ALA A 212 -11.02 13.32 -10.24
N THR A 213 -10.35 12.69 -11.20
CA THR A 213 -9.85 13.34 -12.42
C THR A 213 -10.35 12.58 -13.66
N PRO A 214 -11.54 12.89 -14.19
CA PRO A 214 -12.18 12.11 -15.26
C PRO A 214 -11.35 11.93 -16.53
N ALA A 215 -10.51 12.91 -16.88
CA ALA A 215 -9.61 12.83 -18.03
C ALA A 215 -8.43 11.87 -17.84
N ARG A 216 -8.21 11.35 -16.62
CA ARG A 216 -7.08 10.50 -16.28
C ARG A 216 -7.51 9.03 -16.26
N HIS A 217 -6.74 8.19 -16.94
CA HIS A 217 -6.93 6.75 -16.92
C HIS A 217 -6.01 6.06 -15.91
N PRO A 218 -6.48 5.02 -15.20
CA PRO A 218 -5.70 4.30 -14.21
C PRO A 218 -4.81 3.24 -14.87
N VAL A 219 -3.87 3.68 -15.71
CA VAL A 219 -3.02 2.82 -16.55
C VAL A 219 -2.30 1.73 -15.73
N ALA A 220 -1.84 2.05 -14.52
CA ALA A 220 -1.18 1.08 -13.64
C ALA A 220 -2.11 -0.07 -13.23
N LEU A 221 -3.36 0.25 -12.86
CA LEU A 221 -4.40 -0.71 -12.51
C LEU A 221 -4.81 -1.54 -13.74
N GLN A 222 -5.00 -0.88 -14.87
CA GLN A 222 -5.36 -1.52 -16.15
C GLN A 222 -4.27 -2.47 -16.68
N LYS A 223 -3.02 -2.35 -16.22
CA LYS A 223 -1.94 -3.28 -16.60
C LYS A 223 -1.95 -4.60 -15.82
N ILE A 224 -2.73 -4.71 -14.75
CA ILE A 224 -2.78 -5.95 -13.97
C ILE A 224 -3.55 -7.02 -14.75
N LYS A 225 -2.94 -8.21 -14.84
CA LYS A 225 -3.47 -9.38 -15.57
C LYS A 225 -3.78 -10.56 -14.63
N ILE A 226 -3.22 -10.56 -13.43
CA ILE A 226 -3.46 -11.60 -12.41
C ILE A 226 -4.82 -11.39 -11.72
N PRO A 227 -5.42 -12.43 -11.13
CA PRO A 227 -6.69 -12.31 -10.41
C PRO A 227 -6.63 -11.27 -9.28
N MET A 228 -7.67 -10.43 -9.19
CA MET A 228 -7.78 -9.36 -8.20
C MET A 228 -9.03 -9.50 -7.33
N LEU A 229 -8.87 -9.33 -6.02
CA LEU A 229 -9.97 -9.18 -5.08
C LEU A 229 -9.99 -7.73 -4.57
N LEU A 230 -11.11 -7.04 -4.74
CA LEU A 230 -11.35 -5.72 -4.18
C LEU A 230 -12.35 -5.87 -3.04
N VAL A 231 -11.93 -5.50 -1.82
CA VAL A 231 -12.80 -5.53 -0.63
C VAL A 231 -12.97 -4.10 -0.12
N PHE A 232 -14.21 -3.62 -0.12
CA PHE A 232 -14.58 -2.31 0.39
C PHE A 232 -15.25 -2.41 1.76
N ALA A 233 -15.04 -1.41 2.59
CA ALA A 233 -15.80 -1.18 3.81
C ALA A 233 -17.00 -0.27 3.50
N GLU A 234 -18.20 -0.64 3.96
CA GLU A 234 -19.43 0.12 3.67
C GLU A 234 -19.42 1.52 4.27
N LYS A 235 -18.88 1.66 5.47
CA LYS A 235 -18.81 2.92 6.25
C LYS A 235 -17.39 3.45 6.34
N ASP A 236 -16.61 3.28 5.27
CA ASP A 236 -15.26 3.81 5.18
C ASP A 236 -15.29 5.34 5.33
N GLU A 237 -14.62 5.85 6.36
CA GLU A 237 -14.63 7.25 6.77
C GLU A 237 -13.89 8.18 5.80
N TYR A 238 -13.15 7.63 4.83
CA TYR A 238 -12.40 8.37 3.81
C TYR A 238 -13.09 8.38 2.44
N LEU A 239 -14.38 8.02 2.37
CA LEU A 239 -15.15 8.09 1.14
C LEU A 239 -15.47 9.55 0.80
N ASP A 240 -15.00 10.02 -0.37
CA ASP A 240 -15.32 11.35 -0.90
C ASP A 240 -16.67 11.42 -1.63
N ARG A 241 -17.24 10.24 -1.94
CA ARG A 241 -18.46 10.03 -2.74
C ARG A 241 -19.13 8.69 -2.39
N PRO A 242 -20.37 8.44 -2.85
CA PRO A 242 -21.03 7.16 -2.61
C PRO A 242 -20.19 5.96 -3.06
N LEU A 243 -20.07 4.94 -2.21
CA LEU A 243 -19.26 3.74 -2.48
C LEU A 243 -19.63 3.06 -3.81
N GLY A 244 -20.91 3.09 -4.19
CA GLY A 244 -21.36 2.55 -5.48
C GLY A 244 -20.76 3.25 -6.70
N GLU A 245 -20.39 4.52 -6.61
CA GLU A 245 -19.68 5.25 -7.69
C GLU A 245 -18.24 4.76 -7.83
N ILE A 246 -17.53 4.58 -6.71
CA ILE A 246 -16.16 4.06 -6.69
C ILE A 246 -16.15 2.63 -7.26
N ILE A 247 -17.06 1.77 -6.82
CA ILE A 247 -17.19 0.40 -7.34
C ILE A 247 -17.48 0.40 -8.84
N ARG A 248 -18.38 1.27 -9.33
CA ARG A 248 -18.65 1.40 -10.76
C ARG A 248 -17.40 1.83 -11.54
N TRP A 249 -16.62 2.76 -11.01
CA TRP A 249 -15.35 3.19 -11.61
C TRP A 249 -14.34 2.04 -11.69
N PHE A 250 -14.21 1.21 -10.65
CA PHE A 250 -13.36 0.02 -10.73
C PHE A 250 -13.86 -0.98 -11.77
N LYS A 251 -15.17 -1.25 -11.81
CA LYS A 251 -15.76 -2.20 -12.78
C LYS A 251 -15.52 -1.77 -14.22
N SER A 252 -15.69 -0.49 -14.55
CA SER A 252 -15.45 0.01 -15.92
C SER A 252 -13.97 -0.05 -16.31
N ASN A 253 -13.05 0.26 -15.38
CA ASN A 253 -11.61 0.23 -15.67
C ASN A 253 -10.99 -1.17 -15.63
N LEU A 254 -11.73 -2.16 -15.12
CA LEU A 254 -11.32 -3.55 -15.03
C LEU A 254 -12.13 -4.47 -15.96
N GLU A 255 -12.91 -3.89 -16.87
CA GLU A 255 -13.67 -4.65 -17.86
C GLU A 255 -12.77 -5.62 -18.64
N GLY A 256 -13.25 -6.85 -18.83
CA GLY A 256 -12.49 -7.93 -19.47
C GLY A 256 -11.39 -8.55 -18.61
N LYS A 257 -11.21 -8.16 -17.34
CA LYS A 257 -10.21 -8.74 -16.43
C LYS A 257 -10.84 -9.71 -15.42
N ASN A 258 -9.99 -10.56 -14.84
CA ASN A 258 -10.38 -11.43 -13.72
C ASN A 258 -10.34 -10.66 -12.40
N PHE A 259 -11.48 -10.16 -11.94
CA PHE A 259 -11.60 -9.50 -10.65
C PHE A 259 -12.89 -9.88 -9.91
N THR A 260 -12.87 -9.73 -8.59
CA THR A 260 -14.04 -9.92 -7.71
C THR A 260 -14.16 -8.71 -6.81
N VAL A 261 -15.39 -8.18 -6.66
CA VAL A 261 -15.68 -7.08 -5.73
C VAL A 261 -16.53 -7.61 -4.57
N LYS A 262 -16.15 -7.24 -3.34
CA LYS A 262 -16.91 -7.51 -2.12
C LYS A 262 -17.03 -6.23 -1.30
N THR A 263 -18.14 -6.09 -0.61
CA THR A 263 -18.38 -5.01 0.35
C THR A 263 -18.68 -5.64 1.71
N VAL A 264 -18.06 -5.15 2.76
CA VAL A 264 -18.26 -5.62 4.13
C VAL A 264 -19.20 -4.68 4.84
N SER A 265 -20.44 -5.14 5.06
CA SER A 265 -21.46 -4.30 5.67
C SER A 265 -21.13 -3.90 7.10
N GLY A 266 -21.34 -2.62 7.40
CA GLY A 266 -21.07 -1.99 8.70
C GLY A 266 -19.60 -1.74 9.03
N ALA A 267 -18.65 -2.16 8.19
CA ALA A 267 -17.23 -1.98 8.44
C ALA A 267 -16.75 -0.54 8.20
N ASN A 268 -15.79 -0.08 9.00
CA ASN A 268 -14.99 1.13 8.77
C ASN A 268 -13.72 0.82 7.96
N HIS A 269 -12.91 1.84 7.66
CA HIS A 269 -11.69 1.71 6.85
C HIS A 269 -10.70 0.66 7.37
N GLY A 270 -10.61 0.52 8.69
CA GLY A 270 -9.76 -0.46 9.37
C GLY A 270 -10.37 -1.86 9.52
N PHE A 271 -11.63 -2.06 9.12
CA PHE A 271 -12.40 -3.28 9.39
C PHE A 271 -12.49 -3.69 10.87
N ILE A 272 -12.44 -2.72 11.79
CA ILE A 272 -12.51 -2.96 13.23
C ILE A 272 -13.82 -3.70 13.56
N GLN A 273 -13.73 -4.80 14.33
CA GLN A 273 -14.84 -5.72 14.66
C GLN A 273 -15.45 -6.47 13.45
N CYS A 274 -14.91 -6.28 12.25
CA CYS A 274 -15.34 -6.96 11.02
C CYS A 274 -14.24 -7.87 10.44
N GLU A 275 -13.11 -8.03 11.13
CA GLU A 275 -11.91 -8.73 10.65
C GLU A 275 -12.24 -10.16 10.22
N GLN A 276 -13.05 -10.88 11.00
CA GLN A 276 -13.43 -12.26 10.67
C GLN A 276 -14.22 -12.36 9.36
N LYS A 277 -15.06 -11.37 9.05
CA LYS A 277 -15.77 -11.32 7.76
C LYS A 277 -14.78 -11.15 6.61
N VAL A 278 -13.79 -10.28 6.77
CA VAL A 278 -12.73 -10.07 5.77
C VAL A 278 -11.89 -11.33 5.57
N ILE A 279 -11.48 -11.98 6.66
CA ILE A 279 -10.71 -13.22 6.63
C ILE A 279 -11.48 -14.32 5.90
N ASN A 280 -12.78 -14.47 6.14
CA ASN A 280 -13.61 -15.46 5.45
C ASN A 280 -13.70 -15.16 3.95
N ILE A 281 -13.89 -13.89 3.57
CA ILE A 281 -13.89 -13.46 2.16
C ILE A 281 -12.55 -13.81 1.49
N ILE A 282 -11.43 -13.49 2.14
CA ILE A 282 -10.10 -13.78 1.61
C ILE A 282 -9.88 -15.28 1.46
N ARG A 283 -10.18 -16.08 2.51
CA ARG A 283 -10.00 -17.54 2.51
C ARG A 283 -10.82 -18.25 1.44
N GLN A 284 -12.06 -17.83 1.23
CA GLN A 284 -12.90 -18.38 0.16
C GLN A 284 -12.35 -18.06 -1.24
N TRP A 285 -11.61 -16.96 -1.36
CA TRP A 285 -11.11 -16.48 -2.65
C TRP A 285 -9.70 -17.00 -3.01
N ILE A 286 -8.84 -17.36 -2.05
CA ILE A 286 -7.43 -17.77 -2.27
C ILE A 286 -7.26 -19.28 -2.53
#